data_AF-A0AAJ3UDE4-F1
#
_entry.id   AF-A0AAJ3UDE4-F1
#
_cell.length_a   1.000
_cell.length_b   1.000
_cell.length_c   1.000
_cell.angle_alpha   90.00
_cell.angle_beta   90.00
_cell.angle_gamma   90.00
#
_symmetry.space_group_name_H-M   'P 1'
#
loop_
_entity.id
_entity.type
_entity.pdbx_description
1 polymer ?
#
loop_
_entity_poly.entity_id
_entity_poly.type
_entity_poly.pdbx_seq_one_letter_code
_entity_poly.pdbx_strand_id
1 'polypeptide(L)'
;MRIHAPFCRRAIPVSEISDITSASDDGMNHGLLNWFVTGRASAPGGVRINNGGRARVTIRTRDGSLFNVVVDDHDQASRLVEDVRSIRARSSG
;
A
#
# COMPACT_ATOMS: atom_id res chain seq x y z
N MET A 1 -9.47 -3.76 0.45
CA MET A 1 -8.40 -3.89 -0.56
C MET A 1 -7.60 -5.17 -0.30
N ARG A 2 -7.19 -5.89 -1.35
CA ARG A 2 -6.33 -7.09 -1.23
C ARG A 2 -4.97 -6.77 -1.86
N ILE A 3 -3.90 -7.13 -1.16
CA ILE A 3 -2.51 -6.93 -1.59
C ILE A 3 -1.88 -8.30 -1.74
N HIS A 4 -1.18 -8.50 -2.85
CA HIS A 4 -0.46 -9.71 -3.17
C HIS A 4 0.96 -9.36 -3.63
N ALA A 5 1.93 -10.11 -3.12
CA ALA A 5 3.33 -10.11 -3.54
C ALA A 5 3.86 -11.55 -3.41
N PRO A 6 5.03 -11.89 -4.00
CA PRO A 6 5.67 -13.17 -3.74
C PRO A 6 5.77 -13.41 -2.24
N PHE A 7 5.15 -14.49 -1.76
CA PHE A 7 5.12 -14.92 -0.35
C PHE A 7 4.37 -14.00 0.64
N CYS A 8 3.57 -13.04 0.16
CA CYS A 8 2.71 -12.22 1.03
C CYS A 8 1.30 -12.06 0.45
N ARG A 9 0.30 -12.34 1.28
CA ARG A 9 -1.10 -12.02 1.01
C ARG A 9 -1.67 -11.28 2.20
N ARG A 10 -2.22 -10.10 1.97
CA ARG A 10 -2.87 -9.30 3.01
C ARG A 10 -4.17 -8.69 2.51
N ALA A 11 -5.20 -8.73 3.35
CA ALA A 11 -6.44 -8.01 3.12
C ALA A 11 -6.57 -6.91 4.16
N ILE A 12 -6.83 -5.69 3.72
CA ILE A 12 -7.12 -4.54 4.58
C ILE A 12 -8.55 -4.10 4.25
N PRO A 13 -9.52 -4.27 5.16
CA PRO A 13 -10.87 -3.76 5.00
C PRO A 13 -10.85 -2.25 4.75
N VAL A 14 -11.64 -1.76 3.80
CA VAL A 14 -11.67 -0.32 3.47
C VAL A 14 -12.12 0.53 4.67
N SER A 15 -12.99 -0.01 5.51
CA SER A 15 -13.45 0.58 6.77
C SER A 15 -12.31 0.81 7.77
N GLU A 16 -11.28 -0.03 7.75
CA GLU A 16 -10.12 0.06 8.65
C GLU A 16 -9.02 0.99 8.13
N ILE A 17 -9.06 1.38 6.86
CA ILE A 17 -8.12 2.38 6.35
C ILE A 17 -8.50 3.72 7.02
N SER A 18 -7.53 4.44 7.56
CA SER A 18 -7.70 5.83 8.02
C SER A 18 -7.31 6.80 6.90
N ASP A 19 -6.16 6.57 6.26
CA ASP A 19 -5.65 7.41 5.18
C ASP A 19 -5.04 6.58 4.04
N ILE A 20 -5.11 7.14 2.81
CA ILE A 20 -4.51 6.54 1.63
C ILE A 20 -4.00 7.62 0.67
N THR A 21 -2.74 7.52 0.26
CA THR A 21 -2.06 8.47 -0.63
C THR A 21 -1.19 7.75 -1.65
N SER A 22 -0.94 8.40 -2.80
CA SER A 22 -0.02 7.92 -3.83
C SER A 22 1.23 8.80 -3.91
N ALA A 23 2.35 8.22 -4.30
CA ALA A 23 3.63 8.90 -4.52
C ALA A 23 4.45 8.16 -5.60
N SER A 24 5.51 8.82 -6.12
CA SER A 24 6.53 8.13 -6.92
C SER A 24 7.33 7.14 -6.06
N ASP A 25 7.84 6.09 -6.69
CA ASP A 25 8.75 5.10 -6.10
C ASP A 25 9.74 4.70 -7.21
N ASP A 26 10.95 4.26 -6.88
CA ASP A 26 11.90 3.76 -7.88
C ASP A 26 11.75 2.25 -8.11
N GLY A 27 10.90 1.58 -7.33
CA GLY A 27 10.66 0.14 -7.43
C GLY A 27 11.85 -0.72 -7.05
N MET A 28 12.95 -0.09 -6.64
CA MET A 28 14.16 -0.78 -6.26
C MET A 28 14.02 -1.30 -4.83
N ASN A 29 14.66 -2.42 -4.53
CA ASN A 29 14.84 -2.87 -3.16
C ASN A 29 16.18 -2.31 -2.67
N HIS A 30 16.14 -1.22 -1.89
CA HIS A 30 17.36 -0.57 -1.36
C HIS A 30 18.01 -1.32 -0.17
N GLY A 31 17.53 -2.53 0.12
CA GLY A 31 18.06 -3.36 1.20
C GLY A 31 19.17 -4.30 0.73
N LEU A 32 19.98 -4.77 1.68
CA LEU A 32 21.06 -5.75 1.44
C LEU A 32 20.54 -7.11 0.91
N LEU A 33 19.24 -7.38 1.04
CA LEU A 33 18.55 -8.55 0.50
C LEU A 33 17.40 -8.08 -0.40
N ASN A 34 17.32 -8.61 -1.63
CA ASN A 34 16.24 -8.36 -2.58
C ASN A 34 14.94 -9.07 -2.14
N TRP A 35 14.34 -8.58 -1.05
CA TRP A 35 13.14 -9.18 -0.48
C TRP A 35 11.90 -8.36 -0.82
N PHE A 36 10.84 -9.03 -1.29
CA PHE A 36 9.61 -8.37 -1.77
C PHE A 36 8.80 -7.72 -0.65
N VAL A 37 8.95 -8.17 0.60
CA VAL A 37 8.23 -7.60 1.76
C VAL A 37 9.15 -7.29 2.93
N THR A 38 9.38 -6.00 3.21
CA THR A 38 10.30 -5.56 4.28
C THR A 38 9.58 -4.71 5.33
N GLY A 39 10.18 -4.61 6.52
CA GLY A 39 9.66 -3.77 7.60
C GLY A 39 8.59 -4.43 8.48
N ARG A 40 8.01 -3.62 9.39
CA ARG A 40 6.95 -4.03 10.33
C ARG A 40 5.84 -3.00 10.32
N ALA A 41 4.60 -3.46 10.45
CA ALA A 41 3.41 -2.61 10.37
C ALA A 41 3.42 -1.46 11.40
N SER A 42 3.95 -1.71 12.60
CA SER A 42 4.07 -0.73 13.68
C SER A 42 5.33 0.13 13.64
N ALA A 43 6.27 -0.13 12.71
CA ALA A 43 7.48 0.66 12.61
C ALA A 43 7.21 1.98 11.86
N PRO A 44 8.01 3.05 12.08
CA PRO A 44 7.82 4.33 11.40
C PRO A 44 7.79 4.25 9.87
N GLY A 45 8.56 3.33 9.29
CA GLY A 45 8.59 3.06 7.84
C GLY A 45 7.55 2.04 7.35
N GLY A 46 6.75 1.47 8.25
CA GLY A 46 5.72 0.48 7.92
C GLY A 46 6.23 -0.81 7.30
N VAL A 47 5.31 -1.58 6.72
CA VAL A 47 5.62 -2.69 5.81
C VAL A 47 5.73 -2.14 4.40
N ARG A 48 6.84 -2.39 3.71
CA ARG A 48 6.95 -2.19 2.26
C ARG A 48 6.69 -3.50 1.53
N ILE A 49 5.80 -3.46 0.56
CA ILE A 49 5.46 -4.56 -0.33
C ILE A 49 5.85 -4.09 -1.74
N ASN A 50 6.94 -4.62 -2.26
CA ASN A 50 7.46 -4.27 -3.57
C ASN A 50 6.97 -5.27 -4.62
N ASN A 51 6.19 -4.81 -5.59
CA ASN A 51 5.77 -5.63 -6.73
C ASN A 51 6.57 -5.37 -8.02
N GLY A 52 7.60 -4.52 -7.96
CA GLY A 52 8.24 -3.96 -9.14
C GLY A 52 7.34 -2.88 -9.74
N GLY A 53 7.89 -1.70 -10.00
CA GLY A 53 7.08 -0.58 -10.48
C GLY A 53 7.77 0.76 -10.26
N ARG A 54 7.04 1.85 -10.44
CA ARG A 54 7.57 3.22 -10.32
C ARG A 54 6.68 4.16 -9.51
N ALA A 55 5.69 3.60 -8.83
CA ALA A 55 4.81 4.35 -7.95
C ALA A 55 4.50 3.53 -6.70
N ARG A 56 4.00 4.20 -5.67
CA ARG A 56 3.61 3.59 -4.41
C ARG A 56 2.29 4.14 -3.91
N VAL A 57 1.50 3.27 -3.27
CA VAL A 57 0.38 3.64 -2.43
C VAL A 57 0.78 3.46 -0.96
N THR A 58 0.60 4.53 -0.18
CA THR A 58 0.75 4.52 1.28
C THR A 58 -0.62 4.33 1.90
N ILE A 59 -0.76 3.34 2.79
CA ILE A 59 -2.02 3.02 3.46
C ILE A 59 -1.76 3.06 4.95
N ARG A 60 -2.47 3.95 5.64
CA ARG A 60 -2.52 3.96 7.09
C ARG A 60 -3.84 3.39 7.55
N THR A 61 -3.80 2.46 8.48
CA THR A 61 -5.00 1.88 9.11
C THR A 61 -5.36 2.64 10.38
N ARG A 62 -6.56 2.41 10.90
CA ARG A 62 -7.07 3.02 12.14
C ARG A 62 -6.30 2.57 13.37
N ASP A 63 -5.77 1.35 13.37
CA ASP A 63 -4.90 0.80 14.42
C ASP A 63 -3.46 1.36 14.38
N GLY A 64 -3.16 2.25 13.44
CA GLY A 64 -1.85 2.89 13.29
C GLY A 64 -0.85 2.12 12.43
N SER A 65 -1.22 0.94 11.88
CA SER A 65 -0.34 0.23 10.95
C SER A 65 -0.11 1.01 9.66
N LEU A 66 1.10 0.89 9.11
CA LEU A 66 1.51 1.53 7.87
C LEU A 66 1.93 0.50 6.82
N PHE A 67 1.39 0.62 5.61
CA PHE A 67 1.72 -0.21 4.45
C PHE A 67 2.10 0.64 3.26
N ASN A 68 3.13 0.20 2.55
CA ASN A 68 3.78 0.88 1.44
C ASN A 68 3.82 -0.09 0.27
N VAL A 69 2.83 -0.01 -0.62
CA VAL A 69 2.68 -0.95 -1.74
C VAL A 69 3.19 -0.32 -3.02
N VAL A 70 4.28 -0.84 -3.56
CA VAL A 70 4.79 -0.43 -4.87
C VAL A 70 3.92 -1.06 -5.94
N VAL A 71 3.56 -0.25 -6.93
CA VAL A 71 2.66 -0.56 -8.03
C VAL A 71 3.30 -0.11 -9.35
N ASP A 72 2.81 -0.65 -10.46
CA ASP A 72 3.44 -0.55 -11.78
C ASP A 72 3.67 0.92 -12.17
N ASP A 73 2.66 1.77 -11.98
CA ASP A 73 2.73 3.18 -12.34
C ASP A 73 1.79 4.09 -11.55
N HIS A 74 1.93 5.39 -11.82
CA HIS A 74 1.17 6.46 -11.19
C HIS A 74 -0.34 6.37 -11.47
N ASP A 75 -0.74 5.89 -12.63
CA ASP A 75 -2.15 5.73 -12.98
C ASP A 75 -2.77 4.64 -12.12
N GLN A 76 -2.08 3.50 -11.97
CA GLN A 76 -2.51 2.42 -11.09
C GLN A 76 -2.59 2.89 -9.63
N ALA A 77 -1.59 3.64 -9.15
CA ALA A 77 -1.60 4.19 -7.80
C ALA A 77 -2.80 5.13 -7.57
N SER A 78 -3.10 5.99 -8.55
CA SER A 78 -4.19 6.98 -8.46
C SER A 78 -5.56 6.31 -8.50
N ARG A 79 -5.77 5.33 -9.39
CA ARG A 79 -6.99 4.53 -9.45
C ARG A 79 -7.26 3.82 -8.13
N LEU A 80 -6.24 3.23 -7.50
CA LEU A 80 -6.39 2.57 -6.19
C LEU A 80 -6.83 3.54 -5.09
N VAL A 81 -6.28 4.76 -5.07
CA VAL A 81 -6.69 5.81 -4.13
C VAL A 81 -8.16 6.20 -4.37
N GLU A 82 -8.55 6.42 -5.62
CA GLU A 82 -9.92 6.75 -6.00
C GLU A 82 -10.91 5.65 -5.67
N ASP A 83 -10.59 4.39 -5.98
CA ASP A 83 -11.43 3.23 -5.67
C ASP A 83 -11.73 3.13 -4.18
N VAL A 84 -10.71 3.27 -3.34
CA VAL A 84 -10.86 3.24 -1.88
C VAL A 84 -11.74 4.40 -1.39
N ARG A 85 -11.53 5.62 -1.91
CA ARG A 85 -12.36 6.80 -1.57
C ARG A 85 -13.81 6.61 -2.01
N SER A 86 -14.02 6.10 -3.22
CA SER A 86 -15.33 5.82 -3.81
C SER A 86 -16.10 4.77 -3.01
N ILE A 87 -15.42 3.70 -2.56
CA ILE A 87 -16.01 2.69 -1.67
C ILE A 87 -16.44 3.31 -0.34
N ARG A 88 -15.59 4.14 0.28
CA ARG A 88 -15.93 4.81 1.55
C ARG A 88 -17.16 5.72 1.42
N ALA A 89 -17.25 6.48 0.33
CA ALA A 89 -18.38 7.37 0.09
C ALA A 89 -19.70 6.58 -0.01
N ARG A 90 -19.70 5.44 -0.69
CA ARG A 90 -20.87 4.54 -0.79
C ARG A 90 -21.25 3.85 0.53
N SER A 91 -20.31 3.64 1.44
CA SER A 91 -20.58 3.02 2.74
C SER A 91 -21.07 4.01 3.80
N SER A 92 -21.10 5.31 3.49
CA SER A 92 -21.48 6.38 4.43
C SER A 92 -22.88 6.95 4.17
N GLY A 93 -23.55 6.51 3.10
CA GLY A 93 -24.94 6.87 2.76
C GLY A 93 -25.86 5.67 2.91
#